data_AF-A0A7S1WH55-F1
#
_entry.id   AF-A0A7S1WH55-F1
#
_cell.length_a   1.000
_cell.length_b   1.000
_cell.length_c   1.000
_cell.angle_alpha   90.00
_cell.angle_beta   90.00
_cell.angle_gamma   90.00
#
_symmetry.space_group_name_H-M   'P 1'
#
loop_
_entity.id
_entity.type
_entity.pdbx_description
1 polymer ?
#
loop_
_entity_poly.entity_id
_entity_poly.type
_entity_poly.pdbx_seq_one_letter_code
_entity_poly.pdbx_strand_id
1 'polypeptide(L)'
;AHGVAAGARGHKAGGARVVVATPPPLGEDVTDAIPEKHAKKLRRSPHAVVAELAAAVRRVAAAEGCDVLPLFECANHFLGKVQREPIIWTPQGFSVRLNAGMGARRHEAEKGLPTRLYSEFGAPNGRPEFCFDLVHFNEDAAALFGALVQAWLDAQDP
;
A
#
# COMPACT_ATOMS: atom_id res chain seq x y z
N ALA A 1 4.60 40.26 9.80
CA ALA A 1 3.71 39.48 10.68
C ALA A 1 3.24 38.26 9.91
N HIS A 2 3.76 37.07 10.23
CA HIS A 2 3.09 35.77 10.06
C HIS A 2 3.88 34.80 10.95
N GLY A 3 3.41 34.67 12.20
CA GLY A 3 3.98 33.76 13.18
C GLY A 3 3.62 32.32 12.80
N VAL A 4 4.64 31.46 12.77
CA VAL A 4 4.43 30.02 12.79
C VAL A 4 4.10 29.67 14.24
N ALA A 5 2.84 29.29 14.48
CA ALA A 5 2.42 28.81 15.78
C ALA A 5 3.17 27.51 16.08
N ALA A 6 4.07 27.55 17.05
CA ALA A 6 4.64 26.37 17.68
C ALA A 6 3.50 25.60 18.35
N GLY A 7 3.03 24.55 17.70
CA GLY A 7 2.07 23.60 18.27
C GLY A 7 2.67 22.97 19.52
N ALA A 8 1.94 23.09 20.63
CA ALA A 8 2.36 22.69 21.97
C ALA A 8 2.76 21.21 22.02
N ARG A 9 4.02 20.94 22.40
CA ARG A 9 4.48 19.60 22.79
C ARG A 9 3.93 19.26 24.18
N GLY A 10 2.68 18.82 24.22
CA GLY A 10 2.07 18.25 25.42
C GLY A 10 2.62 16.85 25.67
N HIS A 11 3.86 16.73 26.17
CA HIS A 11 4.39 15.45 26.62
C HIS A 11 3.71 15.06 27.95
N LYS A 12 2.77 14.11 27.91
CA LYS A 12 2.37 13.39 29.12
C LYS A 12 3.47 12.37 29.46
N ALA A 13 3.93 12.44 30.70
CA ALA A 13 5.02 11.63 31.25
C ALA A 13 4.74 10.12 31.05
N GLY A 14 5.69 9.43 30.42
CA GLY A 14 5.65 8.00 30.06
C GLY A 14 5.37 7.69 28.57
N GLY A 15 5.15 8.71 27.74
CA GLY A 15 4.49 8.58 26.44
C GLY A 15 5.37 8.12 25.27
N ALA A 16 5.12 6.91 24.77
CA ALA A 16 5.57 6.49 23.45
C ALA A 16 4.95 7.40 22.37
N ARG A 17 5.73 7.74 21.36
CA ARG A 17 5.23 8.41 20.16
C ARG A 17 4.58 7.38 19.24
N VAL A 18 3.42 7.73 18.70
CA VAL A 18 2.66 6.86 17.79
C VAL A 18 2.68 7.47 16.41
N VAL A 19 2.99 6.63 15.43
CA VAL A 19 2.83 6.93 14.01
C VAL A 19 1.91 5.89 13.38
N VAL A 20 1.03 6.32 12.49
CA VAL A 20 0.08 5.45 11.79
C VAL A 20 0.31 5.55 10.28
N ALA A 21 0.41 4.41 9.59
CA ALA A 21 0.53 4.40 8.14
C ALA A 21 -0.85 4.41 7.47
N THR A 22 -1.01 5.19 6.40
CA THR A 22 -2.16 5.02 5.50
C THR A 22 -2.05 3.67 4.78
N PRO A 23 -3.17 2.99 4.49
CA PRO A 23 -3.12 1.69 3.79
C PRO A 23 -2.63 1.86 2.34
N PRO A 24 -1.82 0.94 1.80
CA PRO A 24 -1.39 0.98 0.41
C PRO A 24 -2.58 0.71 -0.55
N PRO A 25 -2.48 1.13 -1.83
CA PRO A 25 -3.47 0.83 -2.85
C PRO A 25 -3.67 -0.67 -3.05
N LEU A 26 -4.92 -1.11 -2.98
CA LEU A 26 -5.27 -2.52 -3.10
C LEU A 26 -5.16 -2.98 -4.55
N GLY A 27 -4.40 -4.05 -4.80
CA GLY A 27 -4.12 -4.58 -6.13
C GLY A 27 -3.40 -3.62 -7.05
N GLU A 28 -2.64 -2.68 -6.48
CA GLU A 28 -1.96 -1.63 -7.23
C GLU A 28 -2.89 -0.84 -8.16
N ASP A 29 -4.17 -0.74 -7.79
CA ASP A 29 -5.12 0.06 -8.55
C ASP A 29 -5.04 1.51 -8.11
N VAL A 30 -4.84 2.40 -9.07
CA VAL A 30 -4.74 3.86 -8.89
C VAL A 30 -5.92 4.58 -9.52
N THR A 31 -6.94 3.84 -9.97
CA THR A 31 -8.07 4.38 -10.73
C THR A 31 -9.40 4.18 -10.00
N ASP A 32 -10.29 5.17 -10.12
CA ASP A 32 -11.66 5.04 -9.63
C ASP A 32 -12.60 4.33 -10.63
N ALA A 33 -12.02 3.81 -11.72
CA ALA A 33 -12.77 3.18 -12.79
C ALA A 33 -13.27 1.79 -12.38
N ILE A 34 -14.54 1.53 -12.70
CA ILE A 34 -15.14 0.19 -12.64
C ILE A 34 -15.49 -0.19 -14.07
N PRO A 35 -14.94 -1.28 -14.63
CA PRO A 35 -15.31 -1.70 -15.98
C PRO A 35 -16.82 -1.93 -16.07
N GLU A 36 -17.46 -1.48 -17.16
CA GLU A 36 -18.92 -1.45 -17.31
C GLU A 36 -19.59 -2.81 -17.04
N LYS A 37 -18.98 -3.90 -17.53
CA LYS A 37 -19.40 -5.29 -17.29
C LYS A 37 -19.47 -5.69 -15.80
N HIS A 38 -18.80 -4.93 -14.92
CA HIS A 38 -18.75 -5.14 -13.48
C HIS A 38 -19.48 -4.05 -12.68
N ALA A 39 -19.98 -2.98 -13.31
CA ALA A 39 -20.66 -1.87 -12.63
C ALA A 39 -21.90 -2.31 -11.82
N LYS A 40 -22.57 -3.40 -12.25
CA LYS A 40 -23.70 -3.99 -11.51
C LYS A 40 -23.29 -4.81 -10.27
N LYS A 41 -22.02 -5.24 -10.19
CA LYS A 41 -21.51 -6.13 -9.13
C LYS A 41 -20.62 -5.41 -8.13
N LEU A 42 -19.95 -4.34 -8.56
CA LEU A 42 -19.06 -3.53 -7.73
C LEU A 42 -19.67 -2.15 -7.55
N ARG A 43 -19.89 -1.75 -6.29
CA ARG A 43 -20.39 -0.41 -5.96
C ARG A 43 -19.31 0.66 -6.03
N ARG A 44 -18.06 0.27 -5.78
CA ARG A 44 -16.90 1.16 -5.67
C ARG A 44 -15.65 0.45 -6.18
N SER A 45 -14.71 1.21 -6.74
CA SER A 45 -13.40 0.68 -7.08
C SER A 45 -12.60 0.40 -5.79
N PRO A 46 -11.61 -0.50 -5.85
CA PRO A 46 -10.70 -0.73 -4.73
C PRO A 46 -9.95 0.54 -4.33
N HIS A 47 -9.46 1.29 -5.32
CA HIS A 47 -8.76 2.55 -5.09
C HIS A 47 -9.62 3.55 -4.29
N ALA A 48 -10.88 3.77 -4.69
CA ALA A 48 -11.77 4.69 -4.00
C ALA A 48 -12.01 4.28 -2.54
N VAL A 49 -12.17 2.98 -2.28
CA VAL A 49 -12.36 2.45 -0.92
C VAL A 49 -11.12 2.69 -0.06
N VAL A 50 -9.93 2.40 -0.59
CA VAL A 50 -8.67 2.61 0.13
C VAL A 50 -8.39 4.11 0.33
N ALA A 51 -8.71 4.95 -0.64
CA ALA A 51 -8.54 6.40 -0.53
C ALA A 51 -9.40 6.99 0.62
N GLU A 52 -10.64 6.54 0.76
CA GLU A 52 -11.50 6.94 1.89
C GLU A 52 -10.96 6.43 3.23
N LEU A 53 -10.42 5.22 3.27
CA LEU A 53 -9.80 4.68 4.48
C LEU A 53 -8.53 5.47 4.85
N ALA A 54 -7.68 5.82 3.88
CA ALA A 54 -6.51 6.67 4.09
C ALA A 54 -6.91 8.05 4.65
N ALA A 55 -7.97 8.65 4.11
CA ALA A 55 -8.52 9.90 4.64
C ALA A 55 -9.05 9.74 6.08
N ALA A 56 -9.70 8.61 6.40
CA ALA A 56 -10.17 8.32 7.75
C ALA A 56 -9.00 8.15 8.73
N VAL A 57 -7.96 7.42 8.35
CA VAL A 57 -6.72 7.26 9.14
C VAL A 57 -6.11 8.61 9.47
N ARG A 58 -5.99 9.50 8.48
CA ARG A 58 -5.46 10.87 8.70
C ARG A 58 -6.27 11.67 9.72
N ARG A 59 -7.61 11.62 9.62
CA ARG A 59 -8.49 12.33 10.57
C ARG A 59 -8.32 11.80 11.99
N VAL A 60 -8.29 10.48 12.16
CA VAL A 60 -8.12 9.86 13.48
C VAL A 60 -6.74 10.17 14.05
N ALA A 61 -5.68 10.00 13.26
CA ALA A 61 -4.32 10.32 13.70
C ALA A 61 -4.20 11.79 14.15
N ALA A 62 -4.79 12.73 13.41
CA ALA A 62 -4.80 14.14 13.80
C ALA A 62 -5.57 14.40 15.11
N ALA A 63 -6.71 13.72 15.33
CA ALA A 63 -7.50 13.84 16.56
C ALA A 63 -6.76 13.27 17.78
N GLU A 64 -5.99 12.19 17.58
CA GLU A 64 -5.23 11.51 18.64
C GLU A 64 -3.81 12.08 18.85
N GLY A 65 -3.39 13.05 18.02
CA GLY A 65 -2.03 13.60 18.08
C GLY A 65 -0.94 12.63 17.61
N CYS A 66 -1.28 11.70 16.72
CA CYS A 66 -0.36 10.76 16.09
C CYS A 66 0.23 11.33 14.80
N ASP A 67 1.47 10.96 14.50
CA ASP A 67 2.08 11.22 13.19
C ASP A 67 1.50 10.27 12.13
N VAL A 68 1.62 10.63 10.84
CA VAL A 68 1.12 9.79 9.72
C VAL A 68 2.23 9.48 8.73
N LEU A 69 2.42 8.19 8.40
CA LEU A 69 3.21 7.76 7.25
C LEU A 69 2.32 7.74 5.99
N PRO A 70 2.63 8.53 4.95
CA PRO A 70 1.79 8.71 3.76
C PRO A 70 1.98 7.57 2.73
N LEU A 71 1.87 6.33 3.17
CA LEU A 71 2.15 5.14 2.34
C LEU A 71 1.19 5.02 1.15
N PHE A 72 -0.11 5.30 1.31
CA PHE A 72 -1.08 5.36 0.22
C PHE A 72 -0.62 6.32 -0.89
N GLU A 73 -0.28 7.55 -0.51
CA GLU A 73 0.06 8.63 -1.43
C GLU A 73 1.40 8.38 -2.12
N CYS A 74 2.40 7.90 -1.38
CA CYS A 74 3.68 7.51 -1.94
C CYS A 74 3.51 6.36 -2.94
N ALA A 75 2.79 5.29 -2.58
CA ALA A 75 2.55 4.17 -3.48
C ALA A 75 1.79 4.62 -4.74
N ASN A 76 0.75 5.43 -4.61
CA ASN A 76 0.02 6.01 -5.74
C ASN A 76 0.91 6.87 -6.65
N HIS A 77 1.86 7.63 -6.08
CA HIS A 77 2.80 8.43 -6.88
C HIS A 77 3.68 7.55 -7.79
N PHE A 78 4.16 6.41 -7.29
CA PHE A 78 4.96 5.47 -8.07
C PHE A 78 4.10 4.69 -9.07
N LEU A 79 2.98 4.14 -8.61
CA LEU A 79 2.07 3.35 -9.44
C LEU A 79 1.40 4.17 -10.54
N GLY A 80 1.15 5.47 -10.31
CA GLY A 80 0.61 6.36 -11.35
C GLY A 80 1.52 6.55 -12.56
N LYS A 81 2.81 6.19 -12.44
CA LYS A 81 3.77 6.16 -13.57
C LYS A 81 3.64 4.87 -14.40
N VAL A 82 2.93 3.87 -13.87
CA VAL A 82 2.73 2.56 -14.49
C VAL A 82 1.32 2.54 -15.09
N GLN A 83 1.20 2.85 -16.38
CA GLN A 83 -0.11 2.87 -17.06
C GLN A 83 -0.69 1.45 -17.13
N ARG A 84 -1.86 1.23 -16.50
CA ARG A 84 -2.52 -0.08 -16.40
C ARG A 84 -4.02 0.04 -16.45
N GLU A 85 -4.64 -1.06 -16.88
CA GLU A 85 -6.09 -1.23 -16.82
C GLU A 85 -6.59 -1.25 -15.36
N PRO A 86 -7.83 -0.86 -15.07
CA PRO A 86 -8.43 -1.02 -13.75
C PRO A 86 -8.49 -2.49 -13.33
N ILE A 87 -8.37 -2.76 -12.03
CA ILE A 87 -8.42 -4.14 -11.55
C ILE A 87 -9.83 -4.54 -11.15
N ILE A 88 -10.20 -5.77 -11.48
CA ILE A 88 -11.50 -6.31 -11.12
C ILE A 88 -11.32 -7.18 -9.87
N TRP A 89 -11.73 -6.64 -8.72
CA TRP A 89 -11.77 -7.40 -7.47
C TRP A 89 -12.97 -8.34 -7.45
N THR A 90 -12.76 -9.56 -7.93
CA THR A 90 -13.66 -10.69 -7.66
C THR A 90 -12.94 -11.76 -6.85
N PRO A 91 -13.65 -12.56 -6.03
CA PRO A 91 -13.05 -13.69 -5.33
C PRO A 91 -12.27 -14.64 -6.28
N GLN A 92 -12.81 -14.90 -7.48
CA GLN A 92 -12.15 -15.73 -8.48
C GLN A 92 -10.86 -15.06 -9.01
N GLY A 93 -10.91 -13.77 -9.34
CA GLY A 93 -9.75 -13.03 -9.83
C GLY A 93 -8.62 -12.97 -8.81
N PHE A 94 -8.95 -12.80 -7.53
CA PHE A 94 -8.01 -12.88 -6.42
C PHE A 94 -7.38 -14.28 -6.32
N SER A 95 -8.19 -15.33 -6.23
CA SER A 95 -7.69 -16.71 -6.07
C SER A 95 -6.76 -17.14 -7.21
N VAL A 96 -7.06 -16.77 -8.45
CA VAL A 96 -6.19 -17.08 -9.61
C VAL A 96 -4.79 -16.47 -9.43
N ARG A 97 -4.70 -15.23 -8.93
CA ARG A 97 -3.44 -14.49 -8.81
C ARG A 97 -2.65 -14.91 -7.59
N LEU A 98 -3.31 -15.11 -6.45
CA LEU A 98 -2.71 -15.71 -5.26
C LEU A 98 -2.07 -17.07 -5.60
N ASN A 99 -2.81 -17.93 -6.29
CA ASN A 99 -2.30 -19.25 -6.68
C ASN A 99 -1.14 -19.17 -7.70
N ALA A 100 -1.13 -18.16 -8.58
CA ALA A 100 -0.01 -17.95 -9.49
C ALA A 100 1.27 -17.59 -8.74
N GLY A 101 1.20 -16.66 -7.78
CA GLY A 101 2.34 -16.27 -6.95
C GLY A 101 2.86 -17.42 -6.08
N MET A 102 1.95 -18.11 -5.37
CA MET A 102 2.29 -19.25 -4.52
C MET A 102 2.82 -20.45 -5.33
N GLY A 103 2.25 -20.69 -6.50
CA GLY A 103 2.66 -21.78 -7.40
C GLY A 103 4.09 -21.60 -7.91
N ALA A 104 4.50 -20.35 -8.18
CA ALA A 104 5.84 -20.05 -8.65
C ALA A 104 6.92 -20.36 -7.57
N ARG A 105 6.64 -20.01 -6.31
CA ARG A 105 7.50 -20.37 -5.16
C ARG A 105 7.62 -21.87 -4.97
N ARG A 106 6.47 -22.56 -5.03
CA ARG A 106 6.43 -24.01 -4.91
C ARG A 106 7.27 -24.68 -6.01
N HIS A 107 7.19 -24.18 -7.23
CA HIS A 107 7.96 -24.70 -8.35
C HIS A 107 9.48 -24.53 -8.14
N GLU A 108 9.95 -23.38 -7.67
CA GLU A 108 11.36 -23.16 -7.37
C GLU A 108 11.88 -24.13 -6.31
N ALA A 109 11.11 -24.30 -5.23
CA ALA A 109 11.44 -25.24 -4.17
C ALA A 109 11.48 -26.70 -4.67
N GLU A 110 10.48 -27.12 -5.45
CA GLU A 110 10.41 -28.48 -6.03
C GLU A 110 11.53 -28.77 -7.04
N LYS A 111 12.06 -27.73 -7.70
CA LYS A 111 13.13 -27.85 -8.70
C LYS A 111 14.53 -27.53 -8.16
N GLY A 112 14.65 -27.12 -6.90
CA GLY A 112 15.93 -26.70 -6.32
C GLY A 112 16.52 -25.46 -7.00
N LEU A 113 15.67 -24.59 -7.52
CA LEU A 113 16.08 -23.35 -8.18
C LEU A 113 16.33 -22.24 -7.13
N PRO A 114 17.16 -21.22 -7.45
CA PRO A 114 17.30 -20.05 -6.60
C PRO A 114 15.96 -19.36 -6.35
N THR A 115 15.71 -19.02 -5.09
CA THR A 115 14.55 -18.23 -4.66
C THR A 115 14.69 -16.80 -5.18
N ARG A 116 13.84 -16.40 -6.13
CA ARG A 116 13.83 -15.01 -6.66
C ARG A 116 13.09 -14.03 -5.75
N LEU A 117 13.16 -12.73 -5.98
CA LEU A 117 12.27 -11.77 -5.29
C LEU A 117 10.88 -11.83 -5.91
N TYR A 118 9.81 -11.57 -5.15
CA TYR A 118 8.46 -11.48 -5.74
C TYR A 118 8.35 -10.37 -6.78
N SER A 119 9.09 -9.27 -6.64
CA SER A 119 9.22 -8.23 -7.65
C SER A 119 9.84 -8.72 -8.97
N GLU A 120 10.61 -9.80 -8.94
CA GLU A 120 11.21 -10.44 -10.12
C GLU A 120 10.26 -11.44 -10.80
N PHE A 121 9.14 -11.78 -10.16
CA PHE A 121 8.11 -12.64 -10.75
C PHE A 121 7.09 -11.82 -11.56
N GLY A 122 7.37 -11.68 -12.85
CA GLY A 122 6.35 -11.28 -13.83
C GLY A 122 5.38 -12.43 -14.11
N ALA A 123 4.40 -12.69 -13.22
CA ALA A 123 3.31 -13.61 -13.56
C ALA A 123 2.51 -13.06 -14.77
N PRO A 124 2.04 -13.90 -15.71
CA PRO A 124 1.10 -13.46 -16.74
C PRO A 124 -0.15 -12.86 -16.09
N ASN A 125 -0.45 -11.60 -16.39
CA ASN A 125 -1.46 -10.75 -15.73
C ASN A 125 -1.14 -10.32 -14.29
N GLY A 126 0.07 -10.56 -13.78
CA GLY A 126 0.50 -10.09 -12.48
C GLY A 126 0.54 -8.57 -12.37
N ARG A 127 0.64 -8.08 -11.15
CA ARG A 127 0.96 -6.69 -10.82
C ARG A 127 2.05 -6.76 -9.75
N PRO A 128 3.34 -6.87 -10.17
CA PRO A 128 4.43 -7.21 -9.28
C PRO A 128 5.20 -6.00 -8.75
N GLU A 129 4.75 -4.77 -8.97
CA GLU A 129 5.49 -3.56 -8.59
C GLU A 129 5.57 -3.44 -7.08
N PHE A 130 4.45 -3.64 -6.40
CA PHE A 130 4.32 -3.50 -4.96
C PHE A 130 3.63 -4.67 -4.29
N CYS A 131 2.95 -5.55 -5.03
CA CYS A 131 2.29 -6.70 -4.46
C CYS A 131 2.69 -8.00 -5.15
N PHE A 132 2.66 -9.12 -4.44
CA PHE A 132 2.84 -10.43 -5.08
C PHE A 132 1.52 -11.15 -5.37
N ASP A 133 0.45 -10.79 -4.66
CA ASP A 133 -0.88 -11.40 -4.79
C ASP A 133 -2.03 -10.37 -4.79
N LEU A 134 -1.69 -9.10 -5.07
CA LEU A 134 -2.58 -7.93 -5.01
C LEU A 134 -2.97 -7.44 -3.61
N VAL A 135 -2.54 -8.09 -2.54
CA VAL A 135 -2.83 -7.68 -1.16
C VAL A 135 -1.54 -7.43 -0.40
N HIS A 136 -0.64 -8.41 -0.44
CA HIS A 136 0.55 -8.44 0.37
C HIS A 136 1.73 -7.84 -0.38
N PHE A 137 2.54 -7.10 0.36
CA PHE A 137 3.75 -6.48 -0.16
C PHE A 137 4.74 -7.49 -0.72
N ASN A 138 5.29 -7.16 -1.88
CA ASN A 138 6.57 -7.70 -2.31
C ASN A 138 7.71 -6.93 -1.60
N GLU A 139 8.93 -7.21 -2.02
CA GLU A 139 10.13 -6.62 -1.46
C GLU A 139 10.27 -5.10 -1.77
N ASP A 140 9.82 -4.64 -2.94
CA ASP A 140 9.89 -3.22 -3.33
C ASP A 140 8.94 -2.35 -2.50
N ALA A 141 7.72 -2.82 -2.23
CA ALA A 141 6.79 -2.12 -1.35
C ALA A 141 7.22 -2.17 0.12
N ALA A 142 7.81 -3.28 0.56
CA ALA A 142 8.39 -3.38 1.89
C ALA A 142 9.55 -2.37 2.05
N ALA A 143 10.38 -2.20 1.03
CA ALA A 143 11.44 -1.19 1.00
C ALA A 143 10.88 0.23 1.03
N LEU A 144 9.84 0.53 0.25
CA LEU A 144 9.14 1.82 0.30
C LEU A 144 8.62 2.12 1.71
N PHE A 145 7.98 1.15 2.36
CA PHE A 145 7.44 1.33 3.70
C PHE A 145 8.56 1.51 4.73
N GLY A 146 9.63 0.72 4.64
CA GLY A 146 10.82 0.87 5.49
C GLY A 146 11.46 2.25 5.35
N ALA A 147 11.55 2.79 4.14
CA ALA A 147 12.08 4.14 3.89
C ALA A 147 11.20 5.23 4.54
N LEU A 148 9.87 5.07 4.53
CA LEU A 148 8.96 6.00 5.22
C LEU A 148 9.13 5.95 6.74
N VAL A 149 9.29 4.76 7.30
CA VAL A 149 9.57 4.59 8.73
C VAL A 149 10.90 5.24 9.10
N GLN A 150 11.97 5.00 8.32
CA GLN A 150 13.27 5.60 8.56
C GLN A 150 13.21 7.13 8.47
N ALA A 151 12.58 7.68 7.43
CA ALA A 151 12.43 9.12 7.29
C ALA A 151 11.66 9.76 8.45
N TRP A 152 10.66 9.05 8.98
CA TRP A 152 9.96 9.50 10.19
C TRP A 152 10.88 9.45 11.41
N LEU A 153 11.66 8.37 11.61
CA LEU A 153 12.60 8.25 12.72
C LEU A 153 13.66 9.36 12.69
N ASP A 154 14.26 9.62 11.52
CA ASP A 154 15.27 10.66 11.32
C ASP A 154 14.73 12.06 11.63
N ALA A 155 13.45 12.31 11.35
CA ALA A 155 12.80 13.58 11.70
C ALA A 155 12.62 13.79 13.21
N GLN A 156 12.84 12.76 14.04
CA GLN A 156 12.66 12.84 15.50
C GLN A 156 13.93 13.19 16.26
N ASP A 157 15.10 13.09 15.63
CA ASP A 157 16.40 13.33 16.25
C ASP A 157 17.07 14.56 15.60
N PRO A 158 16.83 15.78 16.12
CA PRO A 158 17.37 17.03 15.56
C PRO A 158 18.84 17.29 15.87
#